data_AF-R7JBC9-F1
#
_entry.id   AF-R7JBC9-F1
#
_cell.length_a   1.000
_cell.length_b   1.000
_cell.length_c   1.000
_cell.angle_alpha   90.00
_cell.angle_beta   90.00
_cell.angle_gamma   90.00
#
_symmetry.space_group_name_H-M   'P 1'
#
loop_
_entity.id
_entity.type
_entity.pdbx_description
1 polymer ?
#
loop_
_entity_poly.entity_id
_entity_poly.type
_entity_poly.pdbx_seq_one_letter_code
_entity_poly.pdbx_strand_id
1 'polypeptide(L)'
;MAISNIHETLLLYTKQKSLINDKLSTNMMNLLNSSKQTAENQAKYNDQMDNIYYNYYEDDPETYELLTEQLEQEHELELANINSWEQELELEKNNLETQLNEINTFESSWTKLLQTNIKSDFSYGGVQQ
;
A
#
# COMPACT_ATOMS: atom_id res chain seq x y z
N MET A 1 28.35 -6.22 25.04
CA MET A 1 26.98 -6.69 24.76
C MET A 1 27.08 -8.15 24.34
N ALA A 2 26.29 -9.06 24.90
CA ALA A 2 26.42 -10.48 24.56
C ALA A 2 26.03 -10.71 23.09
N ILE A 3 26.73 -11.60 22.39
CA ILE A 3 26.42 -12.02 21.00
C ILE A 3 24.96 -12.48 20.88
N SER A 4 24.40 -13.09 21.93
CA SER A 4 22.99 -13.48 22.01
C SER A 4 22.03 -12.30 21.85
N ASN A 5 22.29 -11.16 22.51
CA ASN A 5 21.43 -9.98 22.45
C ASN A 5 21.42 -9.36 21.04
N ILE A 6 22.55 -9.45 20.32
CA ILE A 6 22.65 -8.98 18.93
C ILE A 6 21.86 -9.88 17.99
N HIS A 7 21.94 -11.20 18.16
CA HIS A 7 21.14 -12.15 17.39
C HIS A 7 19.63 -11.95 17.61
N GLU A 8 19.20 -11.76 18.85
CA GLU A 8 17.79 -11.50 19.17
C GLU A 8 17.29 -10.20 18.52
N THR A 9 18.12 -9.16 18.52
CA THR A 9 17.82 -7.89 17.84
C THR A 9 17.68 -8.08 16.32
N LEU A 10 18.57 -8.85 15.69
CA LEU A 10 18.48 -9.17 14.25
C LEU A 10 17.23 -10.00 13.91
N LEU A 11 16.85 -10.94 14.79
CA LEU A 11 15.63 -11.71 14.63
C LEU A 11 14.38 -10.81 14.71
N LEU A 12 14.38 -9.83 15.61
CA LEU A 12 13.30 -8.83 15.70
C LEU A 12 13.16 -8.04 14.40
N TYR A 13 14.27 -7.55 13.83
CA TYR A 13 14.23 -6.84 12.55
C TYR A 13 13.73 -7.72 11.41
N THR A 14 14.15 -8.99 11.36
CA THR A 14 13.66 -9.95 10.36
C THR A 14 12.13 -10.09 10.44
N LYS A 15 11.58 -10.22 11.65
CA LYS A 15 10.13 -10.28 11.87
C LYS A 15 9.42 -9.01 11.44
N GLN A 16 9.98 -7.84 11.79
CA GLN A 16 9.40 -6.55 11.40
C GLN A 16 9.36 -6.37 9.88
N LYS A 17 10.43 -6.75 9.16
CA LYS A 17 10.47 -6.72 7.69
C LYS A 17 9.38 -7.59 7.06
N SER A 18 9.19 -8.81 7.58
CA SER A 18 8.12 -9.70 7.11
C SER A 18 6.75 -9.03 7.24
N LEU A 19 6.45 -8.48 8.42
CA LEU A 19 5.17 -7.80 8.67
C LEU A 19 4.95 -6.58 7.76
N ILE A 20 6.00 -5.80 7.51
CA ILE A 20 5.92 -4.64 6.62
C ILE A 20 5.69 -5.08 5.18
N ASN A 21 6.38 -6.12 4.71
CA ASN A 21 6.20 -6.64 3.34
C ASN A 21 4.79 -7.22 3.12
N ASP A 22 4.21 -7.88 4.13
CA ASP A 22 2.83 -8.38 4.06
C ASP A 22 1.83 -7.22 3.90
N LYS A 23 2.03 -6.13 4.66
CA LYS A 23 1.23 -4.91 4.54
C LYS A 23 1.41 -4.21 3.20
N LEU A 24 2.64 -4.06 2.72
CA LEU A 24 2.93 -3.48 1.40
C LEU A 24 2.23 -4.26 0.29
N SER A 25 2.30 -5.60 0.34
CA SER A 25 1.62 -6.47 -0.62
C SER A 25 0.10 -6.29 -0.60
N THR A 26 -0.47 -6.14 0.61
CA THR A 26 -1.91 -5.88 0.79
C THR A 26 -2.30 -4.52 0.19
N ASN A 27 -1.54 -3.46 0.46
CA ASN A 27 -1.82 -2.13 -0.07
C ASN A 27 -1.69 -2.08 -1.59
N MET A 28 -0.67 -2.73 -2.15
CA MET A 28 -0.54 -2.86 -3.61
C MET A 28 -1.73 -3.61 -4.22
N MET A 29 -2.22 -4.67 -3.58
CA MET A 29 -3.41 -5.38 -4.05
C MET A 29 -4.67 -4.49 -3.98
N ASN A 30 -4.81 -3.68 -2.93
CA ASN A 30 -5.93 -2.75 -2.78
C ASN A 30 -5.91 -1.66 -3.86
N LEU A 31 -4.73 -1.11 -4.19
CA LEU A 31 -4.57 -0.16 -5.29
C LEU A 31 -4.97 -0.77 -6.64
N LEU A 32 -4.58 -2.02 -6.91
CA LEU A 32 -5.00 -2.73 -8.13
C LEU A 32 -6.52 -2.96 -8.17
N ASN A 33 -7.13 -3.30 -7.04
CA ASN A 33 -8.57 -3.47 -6.93
C ASN A 33 -9.32 -2.14 -7.13
N SER A 34 -8.76 -1.04 -6.63
CA SER A 34 -9.31 0.31 -6.84
C SER A 34 -9.36 0.67 -8.32
N SER A 35 -8.29 0.41 -9.07
CA SER A 35 -8.29 0.61 -10.53
C SER A 35 -9.38 -0.19 -11.24
N LYS A 36 -9.65 -1.42 -10.78
CA LYS A 36 -10.75 -2.24 -11.29
C LYS A 36 -12.11 -1.62 -10.95
N GLN A 37 -12.28 -1.12 -9.73
CA GLN A 37 -13.50 -0.47 -9.28
C GLN A 37 -13.81 0.79 -10.09
N THR A 38 -12.79 1.62 -10.40
CA THR A 38 -12.96 2.79 -11.27
C THR A 38 -13.48 2.39 -12.65
N ALA A 39 -12.91 1.34 -13.25
CA ALA A 39 -13.36 0.86 -14.56
C ALA A 39 -14.81 0.31 -14.52
N GLU A 40 -15.16 -0.42 -13.47
CA GLU A 40 -16.53 -0.93 -13.26
C GLU A 40 -17.53 0.22 -13.04
N ASN A 41 -17.16 1.25 -12.28
CA ASN A 41 -17.99 2.42 -12.06
C ASN A 41 -18.19 3.24 -13.33
N GLN A 42 -17.14 3.40 -14.15
CA GLN A 42 -17.27 4.03 -15.47
C GLN A 42 -18.22 3.25 -16.39
N ALA A 43 -18.14 1.92 -16.40
CA ALA A 43 -19.03 1.09 -17.21
C ALA A 43 -20.50 1.26 -16.77
N LYS A 44 -20.78 1.23 -15.46
CA LYS A 44 -22.13 1.45 -14.93
C LYS A 44 -22.67 2.83 -15.27
N TYR A 45 -21.85 3.87 -15.14
CA TYR A 45 -22.22 5.24 -15.53
C TYR A 45 -22.63 5.30 -17.00
N ASN A 46 -21.83 4.69 -17.89
CA ASN A 46 -22.14 4.65 -19.32
C ASN A 46 -23.46 3.91 -19.60
N ASP A 47 -23.69 2.75 -18.96
CA ASP A 47 -24.92 1.98 -19.13
C ASP A 47 -26.16 2.76 -18.65
N GLN A 48 -26.04 3.49 -17.54
CA GLN A 48 -27.12 4.32 -17.01
C GLN A 48 -27.37 5.55 -17.88
N MET A 49 -26.31 6.19 -18.38
CA MET A 49 -26.42 7.32 -19.29
C MET A 49 -27.09 6.93 -20.60
N ASP A 50 -26.71 5.78 -21.18
CA ASP A 50 -27.36 5.23 -22.37
C ASP A 50 -28.86 4.99 -22.11
N ASN A 51 -29.20 4.44 -20.95
CA ASN A 51 -30.59 4.22 -20.57
C ASN A 51 -31.38 5.54 -20.46
N ILE A 52 -30.81 6.56 -19.81
CA ILE A 52 -31.44 7.88 -19.67
C ILE A 52 -31.65 8.51 -21.06
N TYR A 53 -30.62 8.45 -21.91
CA TYR A 53 -30.66 9.01 -23.26
C TYR A 53 -31.79 8.39 -24.09
N TYR A 54 -31.81 7.06 -24.24
CA TYR A 54 -32.79 6.41 -25.12
C TYR A 54 -34.23 6.47 -24.61
N ASN A 55 -34.44 6.66 -23.29
CA ASN A 55 -35.80 6.70 -22.72
C ASN A 55 -36.38 8.10 -22.58
N TYR A 56 -35.56 9.16 -22.47
CA TYR A 56 -36.05 10.49 -22.10
C TYR A 56 -35.61 11.62 -23.04
N TYR A 57 -34.55 11.45 -23.83
CA TYR A 57 -33.95 12.55 -24.60
C TYR A 57 -34.93 13.25 -25.56
N GLU A 58 -35.75 12.47 -26.29
CA GLU A 58 -36.73 13.04 -27.23
C GLU A 58 -38.11 13.28 -26.58
N ASP A 59 -38.54 12.38 -25.71
CA ASP A 59 -39.92 12.34 -25.20
C ASP A 59 -40.14 13.22 -23.96
N ASP A 60 -39.13 13.40 -23.11
CA ASP A 60 -39.21 14.21 -21.88
C ASP A 60 -37.84 14.86 -21.54
N PRO A 61 -37.50 15.98 -22.22
CA PRO A 61 -36.21 16.65 -22.06
C PRO A 61 -35.93 17.19 -20.66
N GLU A 62 -36.96 17.56 -19.89
CA GLU A 62 -36.81 18.07 -18.52
C GLU A 62 -36.38 16.94 -17.57
N THR A 63 -37.02 15.77 -17.69
CA THR A 63 -36.60 14.58 -16.93
C THR A 63 -35.22 14.10 -17.37
N TYR A 64 -34.90 14.15 -18.67
CA TYR A 64 -33.57 13.82 -19.18
C TYR A 64 -32.49 14.70 -18.53
N GLU A 65 -32.65 16.02 -18.51
CA GLU A 65 -31.68 16.96 -17.93
C GLU A 65 -31.49 16.69 -16.44
N LEU A 66 -32.59 16.53 -15.69
CA LEU A 66 -32.54 16.26 -14.25
C LEU A 66 -31.81 14.95 -13.92
N LEU A 67 -32.14 13.85 -14.62
CA LEU A 67 -31.54 12.54 -14.35
C LEU A 67 -30.06 12.49 -14.78
N THR A 68 -29.72 13.19 -15.86
CA THR A 68 -28.32 13.31 -16.33
C THR A 68 -27.48 14.05 -15.28
N GLU A 69 -27.95 15.20 -14.79
CA GLU A 69 -27.23 15.97 -13.77
C GLU A 69 -27.04 15.17 -12.47
N GLN A 70 -28.09 14.46 -12.03
CA GLN A 70 -28.00 13.58 -10.85
C GLN A 70 -26.96 12.48 -11.04
N LEU A 71 -26.98 11.80 -12.20
CA LEU A 71 -26.05 10.73 -12.50
C LEU A 71 -24.59 11.24 -12.58
N GLU A 72 -24.37 12.41 -13.17
CA GLU A 72 -23.06 13.06 -13.22
C GLU A 72 -22.54 13.39 -11.82
N GLN A 73 -23.38 13.98 -10.96
CA GLN A 73 -23.01 14.31 -9.57
C GLN A 73 -22.67 13.05 -8.76
N GLU A 74 -23.48 11.99 -8.88
CA GLU A 74 -23.22 10.71 -8.21
C GLU A 74 -21.89 10.11 -8.69
N HIS A 75 -21.65 10.12 -10.00
CA HIS A 75 -20.42 9.60 -10.58
C HIS A 75 -19.17 10.37 -10.11
N GLU A 76 -19.23 11.71 -10.10
CA GLU A 76 -18.14 12.55 -9.60
C GLU A 76 -17.85 12.30 -8.12
N LEU A 77 -18.89 12.13 -7.30
CA LEU A 77 -18.74 11.82 -5.88
C LEU A 77 -18.08 10.45 -5.67
N GLU A 78 -18.50 9.43 -6.42
CA GLU A 78 -17.89 8.10 -6.35
C GLU A 78 -16.41 8.12 -6.78
N LEU A 79 -16.09 8.80 -7.87
CA LEU A 79 -14.71 8.97 -8.32
C LEU A 79 -13.87 9.72 -7.28
N ALA A 80 -14.41 10.78 -6.67
CA ALA A 80 -13.73 11.52 -5.60
C ALA A 80 -13.44 10.63 -4.39
N ASN A 81 -14.39 9.77 -3.99
CA ASN A 81 -14.21 8.82 -2.90
C ASN A 81 -13.12 7.80 -3.21
N ILE A 82 -13.12 7.22 -4.42
CA ILE A 82 -12.10 6.28 -4.86
C ILE A 82 -10.72 6.95 -4.85
N ASN A 83 -10.60 8.13 -5.46
CA ASN A 83 -9.35 8.88 -5.51
C ASN A 83 -8.81 9.22 -4.11
N SER A 84 -9.69 9.60 -3.18
CA SER A 84 -9.30 9.86 -1.79
C SER A 84 -8.74 8.61 -1.13
N TRP A 85 -9.39 7.47 -1.32
CA TRP A 85 -8.94 6.20 -0.77
C TRP A 85 -7.61 5.73 -1.38
N GLU A 86 -7.40 5.92 -2.68
CA GLU A 86 -6.12 5.63 -3.35
C GLU A 86 -4.98 6.49 -2.79
N GLN A 87 -5.23 7.77 -2.51
CA GLN A 87 -4.23 8.65 -1.90
C GLN A 87 -3.82 8.19 -0.51
N GLU A 88 -4.77 7.72 0.31
CA GLU A 88 -4.48 7.16 1.64
C GLU A 88 -3.62 5.91 1.54
N LEU A 89 -3.96 5.00 0.62
CA LEU A 89 -3.19 3.77 0.38
C LEU A 89 -1.75 4.07 -0.10
N GLU A 90 -1.59 5.05 -0.99
CA GLU A 90 -0.27 5.45 -1.50
C GLU A 90 0.57 6.12 -0.40
N LEU A 91 -0.05 6.95 0.46
CA LEU A 91 0.61 7.50 1.63
C LEU A 91 1.08 6.41 2.59
N GLU A 92 0.22 5.43 2.89
CA GLU A 92 0.59 4.31 3.76
C GLU A 92 1.72 3.47 3.16
N LYS A 93 1.65 3.18 1.85
CA LYS A 93 2.74 2.50 1.12
C LYS A 93 4.07 3.24 1.27
N ASN A 94 4.10 4.53 1.01
CA ASN A 94 5.31 5.35 1.15
C ASN A 94 5.89 5.32 2.58
N ASN A 95 5.01 5.36 3.58
CA ASN A 95 5.41 5.24 4.99
C ASN A 95 6.01 3.87 5.30
N LEU A 96 5.40 2.79 4.79
CA LEU A 96 5.89 1.42 4.96
C LEU A 96 7.23 1.20 4.26
N GLU A 97 7.41 1.72 3.03
CA GLU A 97 8.68 1.66 2.29
C GLU A 97 9.79 2.41 3.03
N THR A 98 9.47 3.56 3.64
CA THR A 98 10.41 4.31 4.48
C THR A 98 10.83 3.50 5.70
N GLN A 99 9.87 2.92 6.44
CA GLN A 99 10.16 2.06 7.60
C GLN A 99 11.00 0.84 7.20
N LEU A 100 10.72 0.23 6.05
CA LEU A 100 11.48 -0.90 5.54
C LEU A 100 12.94 -0.52 5.28
N ASN A 101 13.17 0.64 4.66
CA ASN A 101 14.52 1.16 4.40
C ASN A 101 15.29 1.46 5.69
N GLU A 102 14.63 2.01 6.70
CA GLU A 102 15.23 2.23 8.02
C GLU A 102 15.64 0.90 8.67
N ILE A 103 14.76 -0.10 8.68
CA ILE A 103 15.06 -1.41 9.26
C ILE A 103 16.21 -2.09 8.50
N ASN A 104 16.24 -2.03 7.16
CA ASN A 104 17.35 -2.57 6.38
C ASN A 104 18.70 -1.92 6.76
N THR A 105 18.69 -0.62 7.03
CA THR A 105 19.88 0.13 7.46
C THR A 105 20.33 -0.29 8.87
N PHE A 106 19.39 -0.43 9.80
CA PHE A 106 19.67 -0.91 11.15
C PHE A 106 20.18 -2.35 11.14
N GLU A 107 19.48 -3.27 10.48
CA GLU A 107 19.87 -4.67 10.32
C GLU A 107 21.31 -4.77 9.81
N SER A 108 21.65 -4.05 8.74
CA SER A 108 23.00 -4.02 8.18
C SER A 108 24.07 -3.57 9.20
N SER A 109 23.74 -2.58 10.02
CA SER A 109 24.64 -2.08 11.08
C SER A 109 24.84 -3.11 12.19
N TRP A 110 23.75 -3.77 12.61
CA TRP A 110 23.80 -4.82 13.62
C TRP A 110 24.49 -6.09 13.12
N THR A 111 24.35 -6.44 11.85
CA THR A 111 25.09 -7.56 11.23
C THR A 111 26.60 -7.29 11.23
N LYS A 112 27.02 -6.05 10.89
CA LYS A 112 28.45 -5.67 10.98
C LYS A 112 28.98 -5.74 12.41
N LEU A 113 28.18 -5.28 13.38
CA LEU A 113 28.53 -5.37 14.80
C LEU A 113 28.67 -6.83 15.25
N LEU A 114 27.74 -7.70 14.83
CA LEU A 114 27.79 -9.14 15.11
C LEU A 114 29.08 -9.76 14.56
N GLN A 115 29.38 -9.52 13.29
CA GLN A 115 30.60 -10.02 12.65
C GLN A 115 31.87 -9.55 13.36
N THR A 116 31.88 -8.30 13.82
CA THR A 116 33.02 -7.74 14.57
C THR A 116 33.18 -8.43 15.93
N ASN A 117 32.09 -8.61 16.68
CA ASN A 117 32.12 -9.29 17.97
C ASN A 117 32.53 -10.76 17.84
N ILE A 118 32.01 -11.48 16.84
CA ILE A 118 32.42 -12.85 16.54
C ILE A 118 33.94 -12.91 16.27
N LYS A 119 34.47 -12.04 15.40
CA LYS A 119 35.92 -11.99 15.11
C LYS A 119 36.76 -11.70 16.35
N SER A 120 36.30 -10.79 17.20
CA SER A 120 36.95 -10.47 18.47
C SER A 120 36.98 -11.68 19.40
N ASP A 121 35.84 -12.32 19.64
CA ASP A 121 35.74 -13.52 20.48
C ASP A 121 36.65 -14.65 19.99
N PHE A 122 36.71 -14.89 18.67
CA PHE A 122 37.63 -15.89 18.10
C PHE A 122 39.11 -15.50 18.24
N SER A 123 39.44 -14.21 18.08
CA SER A 123 40.83 -13.73 18.17
C SER A 123 41.37 -13.77 19.60
N TYR A 124 40.51 -13.53 20.61
CA TYR A 124 40.90 -13.55 22.02
C TYR A 124 40.65 -14.90 22.71
N GLY A 125 39.80 -15.77 22.16
CA GLY A 125 39.56 -17.13 22.64
C GLY A 125 40.45 -18.21 22.00
N GLY A 126 41.12 -17.91 20.88
CA GLY A 126 41.93 -18.86 20.10
C GLY A 126 43.43 -18.89 20.42
N VAL A 127 43.95 -18.02 21.29
CA VAL A 127 45.38 -17.97 21.66
C VAL A 127 45.61 -18.64 23.01
N GLN A 128 45.28 -19.93 23.11
CA GLN A 128 45.81 -20.85 24.10
C GLN A 128 46.04 -22.21 23.44
N GLN A 129 47.17 -22.34 22.75
CA GLN A 129 47.90 -23.59 22.55
C GLN A 129 49.34 -23.27 22.11
#